data_AF-A0A373DC79-F1
#
_entry.id   AF-A0A373DC79-F1
#
_cell.length_a   1.000
_cell.length_b   1.000
_cell.length_c   1.000
_cell.angle_alpha   90.00
_cell.angle_beta   90.00
_cell.angle_gamma   90.00
#
_symmetry.space_group_name_H-M   'P 1'
#
loop_
_entity.id
_entity.type
_entity.pdbx_description
1 polymer ?
#
loop_
_entity_poly.entity_id
_entity_poly.type
_entity_poly.pdbx_seq_one_letter_code
_entity_poly.pdbx_strand_id
1 'polypeptide(L)' 'MACEIPDNPMSSCPEQHEVVAIDFSGADTVAVGEQLPDRTTVSAPAIRLVFSGFSVEIQNSAACETIRNTIAALQQLC' A
#
# COMPACT_ATOMS: atom_id res chain seq x y z
N MET A 1 -0.62 -11.13 -35.49
CA MET A 1 -1.69 -10.16 -35.79
C MET A 1 -1.81 -9.27 -34.56
N ALA A 2 -1.73 -7.95 -34.74
CA ALA A 2 -1.89 -6.99 -33.63
C ALA A 2 -3.38 -6.62 -33.52
N CYS A 3 -3.92 -6.59 -32.30
CA CYS A 3 -5.33 -6.25 -32.05
C CYS A 3 -5.51 -4.73 -32.17
N GLU A 4 -6.49 -4.29 -32.97
CA GLU A 4 -6.85 -2.88 -33.13
C GLU A 4 -7.67 -2.41 -31.91
N ILE A 5 -7.29 -1.28 -31.32
CA ILE A 5 -8.02 -0.65 -30.21
C ILE A 5 -9.21 0.10 -30.82
N PRO A 6 -10.46 -0.11 -30.36
CA PRO A 6 -11.60 0.62 -30.89
C PRO A 6 -11.47 2.12 -30.57
N ASP A 7 -11.60 2.95 -31.61
CA ASP A 7 -11.63 4.40 -31.52
C ASP A 7 -12.85 4.80 -30.66
N ASN A 8 -12.60 5.40 -29.51
CA ASN A 8 -13.65 5.84 -28.61
C ASN A 8 -14.33 7.05 -29.27
N PRO A 9 -15.61 6.98 -29.67
CA PRO A 9 -16.26 8.11 -30.32
C PRO A 9 -16.24 9.27 -29.34
N MET A 10 -15.54 10.33 -29.74
CA MET A 10 -15.39 11.59 -29.02
C MET A 10 -16.75 12.00 -28.48
N SER A 11 -16.96 11.83 -27.17
CA SER A 11 -18.18 12.26 -26.48
C SER A 11 -18.28 13.76 -26.65
N SER A 12 -19.11 14.20 -27.60
CA SER A 12 -19.38 15.60 -27.90
C SER A 12 -20.40 16.20 -26.93
N CYS A 13 -20.30 15.84 -25.65
CA CYS A 13 -20.98 16.51 -24.56
C CYS A 13 -19.98 17.47 -23.94
N PRO A 14 -20.20 18.80 -23.95
CA PRO A 14 -19.46 19.66 -23.05
C PRO A 14 -19.91 19.31 -21.63
N GLU A 15 -19.22 18.37 -20.98
CA GLU A 15 -19.33 18.16 -19.54
C GLU A 15 -18.85 19.46 -18.88
N GLN A 16 -19.81 20.33 -18.56
CA GLN A 16 -19.58 21.51 -17.74
C GLN A 16 -19.25 21.02 -16.33
N HIS A 17 -17.96 20.79 -16.07
CA HIS A 17 -17.48 20.54 -14.72
C HIS A 17 -17.49 21.87 -13.96
N GLU A 18 -18.40 22.00 -13.00
CA GLU A 18 -18.42 23.13 -12.07
C GLU A 18 -17.17 23.08 -11.18
N VAL A 19 -16.27 24.05 -11.35
CA VAL A 19 -15.07 24.18 -10.51
C VAL A 19 -15.41 25.05 -9.31
N VAL A 20 -15.59 24.41 -8.15
CA VAL A 20 -15.76 25.13 -6.87
C VAL A 20 -14.38 25.43 -6.29
N ALA A 21 -14.11 26.71 -5.99
CA ALA A 21 -12.87 27.11 -5.33
C ALA A 21 -12.85 26.60 -3.88
N ILE A 22 -11.81 25.88 -3.51
CA ILE A 22 -11.60 25.40 -2.14
C ILE A 22 -10.81 26.49 -1.40
N ASP A 23 -11.39 27.04 -0.33
CA ASP A 23 -10.70 27.97 0.57
C ASP A 23 -9.87 27.18 1.60
N PHE A 24 -8.56 27.43 1.62
CA PHE A 24 -7.62 26.77 2.53
C PHE A 24 -7.31 27.61 3.78
N SER A 25 -8.05 28.70 4.03
CA SER A 25 -7.82 29.58 5.19
C SER A 25 -8.30 29.01 6.54
N GLY A 26 -8.80 27.78 6.58
CA GLY A 26 -9.29 27.09 7.77
C GLY A 26 -8.33 26.03 8.31
N ALA A 27 -7.03 26.32 8.36
CA ALA A 27 -6.07 25.45 9.04
C ALA A 27 -6.13 25.66 10.55
N ASP A 28 -7.24 25.31 11.19
CA ASP A 28 -7.31 25.18 12.65
C ASP A 28 -8.34 24.11 13.06
N THR A 29 -7.79 22.99 13.54
CA THR A 29 -8.42 22.01 14.44
C THR A 29 -9.64 21.26 13.93
N VAL A 30 -9.42 20.31 13.01
CA VAL A 30 -10.34 19.18 12.84
C VAL A 30 -10.08 18.17 13.97
N ALA A 31 -10.90 18.22 15.02
CA ALA A 31 -11.17 17.06 15.84
C ALA A 31 -11.95 16.06 14.97
N VAL A 32 -11.22 15.15 14.30
CA VAL A 32 -11.82 14.02 13.59
C VAL A 32 -12.12 12.93 14.61
N GLY A 33 -13.39 12.86 14.97
CA GLY A 33 -13.97 11.67 15.57
C GLY A 33 -13.84 10.46 14.65
N GLU A 34 -13.88 9.29 15.29
CA GLU A 34 -14.18 7.99 14.67
C GLU A 34 -13.13 7.49 13.67
N GLN A 35 -11.92 7.21 14.17
CA GLN A 35 -11.00 6.32 13.47
C GLN A 35 -11.41 4.85 13.67
N LEU A 36 -12.16 4.37 12.66
CA LEU A 36 -12.07 3.06 12.01
C LEU A 36 -12.52 1.80 12.82
N PRO A 37 -13.29 0.88 12.21
CA PRO A 37 -13.60 -0.41 12.84
C PRO A 37 -12.30 -1.08 13.27
N ASP A 38 -12.36 -1.78 14.41
CA ASP A 38 -11.37 -2.76 14.86
C ASP A 38 -11.21 -3.82 13.76
N ARG A 39 -10.48 -3.45 12.72
CA ARG A 39 -9.84 -4.39 11.82
C ARG A 39 -8.70 -4.86 12.67
N THR A 40 -8.90 -6.00 13.32
CA THR A 40 -7.83 -6.92 13.67
C THR A 40 -7.04 -7.09 12.37
N THR A 41 -6.04 -6.23 12.17
CA THR A 41 -5.17 -6.28 11.00
C THR A 41 -4.47 -7.60 11.19
N VAL A 42 -4.86 -8.59 10.39
CA VAL A 42 -4.04 -9.79 10.20
C VAL A 42 -2.70 -9.22 9.78
N SER A 43 -1.76 -9.18 10.74
CA SER A 43 -0.50 -8.47 10.58
C SER A 43 0.27 -9.23 9.51
N ALA A 44 0.13 -8.76 8.27
CA ALA A 44 0.85 -9.33 7.16
C ALA A 44 2.35 -9.23 7.48
N PRO A 45 3.14 -10.25 7.14
CA PRO A 45 4.57 -10.19 7.36
C PRO A 45 5.13 -8.99 6.62
N ALA A 46 6.02 -8.26 7.27
CA ALA A 46 6.72 -7.14 6.67
C ALA A 46 7.68 -7.62 5.58
N ILE A 47 8.27 -8.80 5.78
CA ILE A 47 9.29 -9.36 4.91
C ILE A 47 9.00 -10.85 4.75
N ARG A 48 8.95 -11.31 3.49
CA ARG A 48 8.92 -12.74 3.15
C ARG A 48 10.16 -13.06 2.33
N LEU A 49 10.97 -13.98 2.83
CA LEU A 49 12.18 -14.47 2.18
C LEU A 49 11.89 -15.89 1.65
N VAL A 50 12.39 -16.20 0.47
CA VAL A 50 12.36 -17.55 -0.10
C VAL A 50 13.80 -18.02 -0.22
N PHE A 51 14.13 -19.12 0.45
CA PHE A 51 15.49 -19.64 0.53
C PHE A 51 15.46 -21.16 0.44
N SER A 52 16.20 -21.73 -0.51
CA SER A 52 16.39 -23.19 -0.66
C SER A 52 15.13 -24.05 -0.51
N GLY A 53 14.00 -23.57 -1.06
CA GLY A 53 12.73 -24.29 -1.04
C GLY A 53 11.86 -24.10 0.21
N PHE A 54 12.30 -23.30 1.19
CA PHE A 54 11.47 -22.88 2.31
C PHE A 54 11.24 -21.36 2.31
N SER A 55 10.15 -20.94 2.94
CA SER A 55 9.82 -19.51 3.09
C SER A 55 9.95 -19.10 4.55
N VAL A 56 10.59 -17.96 4.78
CA VAL A 56 10.74 -17.34 6.10
C VAL A 56 9.97 -16.04 6.11
N GLU A 57 9.13 -15.87 7.11
CA GLU A 57 8.32 -14.67 7.30
C GLU A 57 8.77 -13.89 8.53
N ILE A 58 8.94 -12.59 8.37
CA ILE A 58 9.28 -11.67 9.45
C ILE A 58 8.14 -10.67 9.62
N GLN A 59 7.58 -10.62 10.82
CA GLN A 59 6.45 -9.76 11.15
C GLN A 59 6.85 -8.28 11.27
N ASN A 60 5.88 -7.38 11.11
CA ASN A 60 6.07 -5.93 11.30
C ASN A 60 6.54 -5.55 12.72
N SER A 61 6.23 -6.38 13.71
CA SER A 61 6.64 -6.19 15.10
C SER A 61 8.07 -6.68 15.40
N ALA A 62 8.78 -7.26 14.42
CA ALA A 62 10.11 -7.80 14.65
C ALA A 62 11.11 -6.67 14.96
N ALA A 63 11.90 -6.86 16.02
CA ALA A 63 12.98 -5.94 16.34
C ALA A 63 14.08 -6.01 15.26
N CYS A 64 14.82 -4.91 15.11
CA CYS A 64 15.93 -4.82 14.15
C CYS A 64 16.97 -5.94 14.34
N GLU A 65 17.26 -6.31 15.58
CA GLU A 65 18.17 -7.42 15.90
C GLU A 65 17.64 -8.77 15.40
N THR A 66 16.34 -9.03 15.55
CA THR A 66 15.70 -10.25 15.02
C THR A 66 15.87 -10.32 13.51
N ILE A 67 15.58 -9.23 12.79
CA ILE A 67 15.73 -9.17 11.33
C ILE A 67 17.17 -9.47 10.93
N ARG A 68 18.13 -8.80 11.57
CA ARG A 68 19.56 -8.96 11.29
C ARG A 68 20.03 -10.40 11.54
N ASN A 69 19.65 -10.97 12.69
CA ASN A 69 20.06 -12.32 13.07
C ASN A 69 19.45 -13.37 12.13
N THR A 70 18.18 -13.20 11.75
CA THR A 70 17.53 -14.09 10.78
C THR A 70 18.26 -14.06 9.43
N ILE A 71 18.57 -12.88 8.90
CA ILE A 71 19.30 -12.77 7.63
C ILE A 71 20.71 -13.38 7.73
N ALA A 72 21.43 -13.10 8.82
CA ALA A 72 22.77 -13.65 9.04
C ALA A 72 22.76 -15.18 9.16
N ALA A 73 21.78 -15.75 9.86
CA ALA A 73 21.62 -17.20 9.96
C ALA A 73 21.29 -17.83 8.60
N LEU A 74 20.44 -17.18 7.79
CA LEU A 74 20.15 -17.65 6.44
C LEU A 74 21.39 -17.64 5.54
N GLN A 75 22.24 -16.62 5.66
CA GLN A 75 23.51 -16.56 4.91
C GLN A 75 24.48 -17.67 5.29
N GLN A 76 24.46 -18.17 6.53
CA GLN A 76 25.32 -19.28 6.98
C GLN A 76 24.85 -20.66 6.51
N LEU A 77 23.63 -20.77 5.98
CA LEU A 77 23.08 -22.02 5.46
C LEU A 77 23.46 -22.27 3.98
N CYS A 78 24.12 -21.29 3.34
CA CYS A 78 24.74 -21.41 2.02
C CYS A 78 26.25 -21.67 2.15
#